data_AF-A0A179G4X3-F1
#
_entry.id   AF-A0A179G4X3-F1
#
_cell.length_a   1.000
_cell.length_b   1.000
_cell.length_c   1.000
_cell.angle_alpha   90.00
_cell.angle_beta   90.00
_cell.angle_gamma   90.00
#
_symmetry.space_group_name_H-M   'P 1'
#
loop_
_entity.id
_entity.type
_entity.pdbx_description
1 polymer ?
#
loop_
_entity_poly.entity_id
_entity_poly.type
_entity_poly.pdbx_seq_one_letter_code
_entity_poly.pdbx_strand_id
1 'polypeptide(L)'
;MPSSKKWDTSHELDLCMAVILTGGSTTSYKWPEIHEIMCHLGHNYTKDAISQHFTKVILRGFKKRHDLPAGKLEAVTPVKDKRKLADGEEESPSKRKAK
;
A
#
# COMPACT_ATOMS: atom_id res chain seq x y z
N MET A 1 12.41 11.50 -23.15
CA MET A 1 11.84 10.24 -22.62
C MET A 1 12.09 10.22 -21.13
N PRO A 2 11.08 10.33 -20.25
CA PRO A 2 11.34 10.24 -18.81
C PRO A 2 11.76 8.80 -18.51
N SER A 3 13.03 8.63 -18.15
CA SER A 3 13.62 7.34 -17.80
C SER A 3 12.79 6.76 -16.66
N SER A 4 11.99 5.74 -16.95
CA SER A 4 11.19 5.06 -15.93
C SER A 4 12.17 4.56 -14.88
N LYS A 5 12.17 5.20 -13.71
CA LYS A 5 13.15 4.98 -12.64
C LYS A 5 12.95 3.56 -12.13
N LYS A 6 13.70 2.62 -12.71
CA LYS A 6 13.63 1.20 -12.37
C LYS A 6 14.03 1.06 -10.91
N TRP A 7 13.28 0.26 -10.17
CA TRP A 7 13.66 -0.14 -8.83
C TRP A 7 14.78 -1.15 -8.95
N ASP A 8 15.94 -0.80 -8.42
CA ASP A 8 17.07 -1.72 -8.30
C ASP A 8 16.92 -2.57 -7.04
N THR A 9 17.52 -3.76 -7.00
CA THR A 9 17.52 -4.62 -5.82
C THR A 9 18.07 -3.89 -4.60
N SER A 10 19.07 -3.03 -4.79
CA SER A 10 19.63 -2.20 -3.72
C SER A 10 18.58 -1.26 -3.12
N HIS A 11 17.78 -0.61 -3.98
CA HIS A 11 16.73 0.32 -3.56
C HIS A 11 15.56 -0.40 -2.85
N GLU A 12 15.27 -1.63 -3.27
CA GLU A 12 14.24 -2.46 -2.62
C GLU A 12 14.68 -2.92 -1.22
N LEU A 13 15.96 -3.30 -1.07
CA LEU A 13 16.53 -3.67 0.22
C LEU A 13 16.55 -2.48 1.18
N ASP A 14 17.01 -1.32 0.73
CA ASP A 14 17.00 -0.08 1.52
C ASP A 14 15.59 0.29 1.98
N LEU A 15 14.61 0.16 1.08
CA LEU A 15 13.20 0.39 1.42
C LEU A 15 12.69 -0.60 2.48
N CYS A 16 12.99 -1.89 2.33
CA CYS A 16 12.66 -2.89 3.35
C CYS A 16 13.27 -2.54 4.71
N MET A 17 14.54 -2.16 4.73
CA MET A 17 15.24 -1.79 5.96
C MET A 17 14.66 -0.53 6.59
N ALA A 18 14.31 0.49 5.81
CA ALA A 18 13.66 1.70 6.30
C ALA A 18 12.27 1.41 6.91
N VAL A 19 11.49 0.51 6.30
CA VAL A 19 10.20 0.07 6.85
C VAL A 19 10.37 -0.65 8.19
N ILE A 20 11.39 -1.52 8.32
CA ILE A 20 11.67 -2.25 9.56
C ILE A 20 12.17 -1.29 10.65
N LEU A 21 13.09 -0.37 10.31
CA LEU A 21 13.70 0.58 11.23
C LEU A 21 12.67 1.53 11.86
N THR A 22 11.69 1.99 11.08
CA THR A 22 10.62 2.88 11.55
C THR A 22 9.54 2.16 12.38
N GLY A 23 9.69 0.84 12.59
CA GLY A 23 8.72 0.00 13.28
C GLY A 23 7.43 -0.18 12.48
N GLY A 24 7.54 -0.14 11.14
CA GLY A 24 6.39 -0.27 10.24
C GLY A 24 5.68 -1.60 10.47
N SER A 25 4.45 -1.54 10.93
CA SER A 25 3.57 -2.70 11.00
C SER A 25 2.53 -2.65 9.89
N THR A 26 2.00 -3.82 9.52
CA THR A 26 0.56 -4.01 9.26
C THR A 26 -0.26 -2.82 8.82
N THR A 27 -0.59 -2.12 9.89
CA THR A 27 -1.70 -1.23 10.06
C THR A 27 -1.20 0.20 10.21
N SER A 28 0.11 0.42 10.36
CA SER A 28 0.69 1.74 10.55
C SER A 28 2.14 1.79 10.03
N TYR A 29 2.27 2.10 8.74
CA TYR A 29 3.55 2.45 8.14
C TYR A 29 3.79 3.95 8.27
N LYS A 30 4.93 4.35 8.84
CA LYS A 30 5.36 5.76 8.94
C LYS A 30 5.94 6.24 7.61
N TRP A 31 5.11 6.28 6.56
CA TRP A 31 5.54 6.68 5.21
C TRP A 31 6.30 8.01 5.11
N PRO A 32 5.97 9.07 5.88
CA PRO A 32 6.75 10.31 5.88
C PRO A 32 8.20 10.08 6.31
N GLU A 33 8.40 9.36 7.41
CA GLU A 33 9.71 9.04 7.99
C GLU A 33 10.50 8.08 7.09
N ILE A 34 9.83 7.07 6.53
CA ILE A 34 10.44 6.16 5.54
C ILE A 34 10.91 6.94 4.30
N HIS A 35 10.12 7.92 3.84
CA HIS A 35 10.50 8.76 2.70
C HIS A 35 11.70 9.66 3.02
N GLU A 36 11.77 10.23 4.23
CA GLU A 36 12.94 10.99 4.67
C GLU A 36 14.22 10.13 4.70
N ILE A 37 14.13 8.90 5.21
CA ILE A 37 15.25 7.94 5.20
C ILE A 37 15.67 7.63 3.76
N MET A 38 14.72 7.32 2.87
CA MET A 38 15.02 7.04 1.47
C MET A 38 15.67 8.25 0.77
N CYS A 39 15.20 9.47 1.02
CA CYS A 39 15.84 10.69 0.52
C CYS A 39 17.26 10.87 1.06
N HIS A 40 17.50 10.57 2.34
CA HIS A 40 18.82 10.65 2.96
C HIS A 40 19.81 9.64 2.34
N LEU A 41 19.32 8.47 1.95
CA LEU A 41 20.08 7.45 1.21
C LEU A 41 20.34 7.82 -0.27
N GLY A 42 19.84 8.97 -0.74
CA GLY A 42 19.99 9.43 -2.11
C GLY A 42 18.90 8.96 -3.07
N HIS A 43 17.87 8.27 -2.56
CA HIS A 43 16.75 7.78 -3.36
C HIS A 43 15.70 8.87 -3.54
N ASN A 44 15.55 9.36 -4.77
CA ASN A 44 14.56 10.39 -5.10
C ASN A 44 13.29 9.75 -5.70
N TYR A 45 12.49 9.12 -4.84
CA TYR A 45 11.16 8.58 -5.15
C TYR A 45 10.09 9.33 -4.34
N THR A 46 8.87 9.45 -4.89
CA THR A 46 7.77 10.02 -4.11
C THR A 46 7.29 9.05 -3.04
N LYS A 47 6.72 9.59 -1.95
CA LYS A 47 6.09 8.79 -0.89
C LYS A 47 5.04 7.79 -1.43
N ASP A 48 4.25 8.20 -2.42
CA ASP A 48 3.27 7.35 -3.08
C ASP A 48 3.92 6.22 -3.90
N ALA A 49 5.06 6.49 -4.55
CA ALA A 49 5.80 5.46 -5.29
C ALA A 49 6.39 4.43 -4.31
N ILE A 50 6.98 4.89 -3.21
CA ILE A 50 7.56 4.05 -2.17
C ILE A 50 6.50 3.13 -1.54
N SER A 51 5.38 3.70 -1.10
CA SER A 51 4.31 2.93 -0.45
C SER A 51 3.66 1.90 -1.38
N GLN A 52 3.46 2.26 -2.65
CA GLN A 52 2.93 1.34 -3.65
C GLN A 52 3.90 0.23 -4.00
N HIS A 53 5.18 0.55 -4.18
CA HIS A 53 6.20 -0.45 -4.53
C HIS A 53 6.33 -1.49 -3.42
N PHE A 54 6.45 -1.04 -2.17
CA PHE A 54 6.50 -1.94 -1.02
C PHE A 54 5.27 -2.85 -0.94
N THR A 55 4.05 -2.29 -1.01
CA THR A 55 2.83 -3.07 -0.80
C THR A 55 2.50 -3.99 -1.98
N LYS A 56 2.65 -3.52 -3.22
CA LYS A 56 2.19 -4.24 -4.42
C LYS A 56 3.24 -5.12 -5.07
N VAL A 57 4.52 -4.79 -4.92
CA VAL A 57 5.62 -5.54 -5.52
C VAL A 57 6.27 -6.43 -4.47
N ILE A 58 6.84 -5.82 -3.43
CA ILE A 58 7.63 -6.53 -2.42
C ILE A 58 6.74 -7.44 -1.56
N LEU A 59 5.75 -6.88 -0.87
CA LEU A 59 4.90 -7.61 0.06
C LEU A 59 4.08 -8.69 -0.65
N ARG A 60 3.51 -8.37 -1.82
CA ARG A 60 2.76 -9.34 -2.64
C ARG A 60 3.65 -10.46 -3.16
N GLY A 61 4.85 -10.14 -3.65
CA GLY A 61 5.82 -11.13 -4.10
C GLY A 61 6.32 -12.03 -2.97
N PHE A 62 6.50 -11.47 -1.76
CA PHE A 62 6.85 -12.22 -0.56
C PHE A 62 5.74 -13.21 -0.17
N LYS A 63 4.49 -12.75 -0.05
CA LYS A 63 3.34 -13.62 0.26
C LYS A 63 3.20 -14.77 -0.74
N LYS A 64 3.35 -14.48 -2.04
CA LYS A 64 3.26 -15.48 -3.12
C LYS A 64 4.35 -16.56 -3.06
N ARG A 65 5.57 -16.23 -2.63
CA ARG A 65 6.70 -17.18 -2.56
C ARG A 65 6.62 -18.13 -1.38
N HIS A 66 6.01 -17.69 -0.28
CA HIS A 66 6.00 -18.41 0.99
C HIS A 66 4.65 -19.04 1.32
N ASP A 67 3.68 -19.01 0.37
CA ASP A 67 2.31 -19.51 0.55
C ASP A 67 1.68 -19.05 1.88
N LEU A 68 2.02 -17.83 2.30
CA LEU A 68 1.54 -17.29 3.55
C LEU A 68 0.05 -16.99 3.38
N PRO A 69 -0.83 -17.53 4.25
CA PRO A 69 -2.26 -17.24 4.16
C PRO A 69 -2.46 -15.73 4.23
N ALA A 70 -3.43 -15.22 3.47
CA ALA A 70 -3.83 -13.82 3.52
C ALA A 70 -4.43 -13.49 4.91
N GLY A 71 -3.57 -13.31 5.91
CA GLY A 71 -3.92 -13.14 7.31
C GLY A 71 -3.31 -11.87 7.88
N LYS A 72 -4.16 -10.96 8.40
CA LYS A 72 -3.88 -9.74 9.20
C LYS A 72 -2.87 -8.71 8.67
N LEU A 73 -2.29 -8.90 7.49
CA LEU A 73 -1.40 -7.96 6.80
C LEU A 73 -2.07 -7.29 5.58
N GLU A 74 -3.40 -7.23 5.58
CA GLU A 74 -4.19 -6.51 4.57
C GLU A 74 -4.23 -5.03 4.98
N ALA A 75 -3.22 -4.27 4.58
CA ALA A 75 -3.35 -2.83 4.51
C ALA A 75 -4.55 -2.53 3.61
N VAL A 76 -5.63 -2.03 4.22
CA VAL A 76 -6.86 -1.60 3.56
C VAL A 76 -6.46 -0.59 2.49
N THR A 77 -6.42 -1.02 1.22
CA THR A 77 -6.32 -0.08 0.10
C THR A 77 -7.63 0.72 0.07
N PRO A 78 -7.61 2.06 0.11
CA PRO A 78 -8.81 2.81 -0.20
C PRO A 78 -9.16 2.51 -1.66
N VAL A 79 -10.33 1.91 -1.87
CA VAL A 79 -10.92 1.76 -3.20
C VAL A 79 -11.01 3.16 -3.80
N LYS A 80 -10.22 3.40 -4.85
CA LYS A 80 -10.39 4.59 -5.69
C LYS A 80 -11.59 4.30 -6.58
N ASP A 81 -12.77 4.67 -6.10
CA ASP A 81 -13.98 4.72 -6.92
C ASP A 81 -13.79 5.76 -8.04
N LYS A 82 -13.64 5.25 -9.27
CA LYS A 82 -13.70 6.04 -10.49
C LYS A 82 -14.55 5.28 -11.49
N ARG A 83 -15.87 5.52 -11.49
CA ARG A 83 -16.53 6.46 -12.43
C ARG A 83 -18.03 6.15 -12.61
N LYS A 84 -18.77 7.28 -12.66
CA LYS A 84 -19.92 7.59 -13.53
C LYS A 84 -21.27 6.89 -13.29
N LEU A 85 -22.27 7.77 -13.16
CA LEU A 85 -23.72 7.58 -13.23
C LEU A 85 -24.18 6.52 -14.26
N ALA A 86 -25.08 5.65 -13.83
CA ALA A 86 -26.33 5.30 -14.51
C ALA A 86 -27.27 4.57 -13.53
N ASP A 87 -28.40 5.22 -13.22
CA ASP A 87 -29.77 4.68 -13.10
C ASP A 87 -30.08 3.40 -12.29
N GLY A 88 -31.04 3.51 -11.35
CA GLY A 88 -31.80 2.35 -10.83
C GLY A 88 -32.06 2.32 -9.32
N GLU A 89 -33.20 2.88 -8.92
CA GLU A 89 -34.14 2.49 -7.84
C GLU A 89 -33.69 1.86 -6.50
N GLU A 90 -34.23 2.46 -5.42
CA GLU A 90 -34.78 1.86 -4.17
C GLU A 90 -33.88 0.94 -3.31
N GLU A 91 -33.91 0.92 -1.97
CA GLU A 91 -34.74 1.49 -0.92
C GLU A 91 -33.93 1.33 0.40
N SER A 92 -34.11 2.27 1.33
CA SER A 92 -33.52 2.23 2.68
C SER A 92 -33.99 1.02 3.51
N PRO A 93 -33.13 0.28 4.22
CA PRO A 93 -33.59 -0.63 5.25
C PRO A 93 -33.88 0.17 6.53
N SER A 94 -35.07 0.75 6.61
CA SER A 94 -35.60 1.33 7.83
C SER A 94 -35.98 0.23 8.83
N LYS A 95 -35.72 0.49 10.10
CA LYS A 95 -35.69 -0.48 11.21
C LYS A 95 -37.05 -1.13 11.49
N ARG A 96 -36.98 -2.44 11.73
CA ARG A 96 -37.74 -3.27 12.69
C ARG A 96 -39.27 -3.36 12.53
N LYS A 97 -39.76 -4.56 12.20
CA LYS A 97 -41.14 -5.02 12.43
C LYS A 97 -41.26 -5.81 13.76
N ALA A 98 -42.37 -5.50 14.45
CA ALA A 98 -43.31 -6.38 15.17
C ALA A 98 -42.82 -7.26 16.33
N LYS A 99 -43.41 -7.05 17.52
CA LYS A 99 -44.61 -7.79 17.96
C LYS A 99 -45.34 -7.01 19.06
#